data_AF-A0ABD3XWJ0-F1
#
_entry.id   AF-A0ABD3XWJ0-F1
#
_cell.length_a   1.000
_cell.length_b   1.000
_cell.length_c   1.000
_cell.angle_alpha   90.00
_cell.angle_beta   90.00
_cell.angle_gamma   90.00
#
_symmetry.space_group_name_H-M   'P 1'
#
loop_
_entity.id
_entity.type
_entity.pdbx_description
1 polymer ?
#
loop_
_entity_poly.entity_id
_entity_poly.type
_entity_poly.pdbx_seq_one_letter_code
_entity_poly.pdbx_strand_id
1 'polypeptide(L)' 'CGTTIFDGSRLMKIVHGRAAVLGQLPWQVALYRSGEYYCGGFIIHPNWILTAAHCV' A
#
# COMPACT_ATOMS: atom_id res chain seq x y z
N CYS A 1 -0.07 14.70 2.51
CA CYS A 1 -0.13 13.26 2.17
C CYS A 1 -1.57 12.78 2.30
N GLY A 2 -1.90 11.53 1.92
CA GLY A 2 -3.21 10.92 2.18
C GLY A 2 -4.36 11.34 1.27
N THR A 3 -4.10 12.14 0.23
CA THR A 3 -5.07 12.46 -0.82
C THR A 3 -4.84 11.56 -2.03
N THR A 4 -5.92 11.20 -2.71
CA THR A 4 -5.91 10.39 -3.93
C THR A 4 -6.78 11.06 -4.99
N ILE A 5 -6.39 10.95 -6.26
CA ILE A 5 -7.17 11.45 -7.40
C ILE A 5 -8.41 10.58 -7.67
N PHE A 6 -8.51 9.43 -7.01
CA PHE A 6 -9.67 8.56 -7.04
C PHE A 6 -10.71 9.07 -6.04
N ASP A 7 -11.58 9.98 -6.49
CA ASP A 7 -12.73 10.43 -5.70
C ASP A 7 -13.86 9.39 -5.81
N GLY A 8 -13.78 8.34 -4.98
CA GLY A 8 -14.74 7.25 -5.08
C GLY A 8 -14.40 6.02 -4.25
N SER A 9 -14.54 6.12 -2.93
CA SER A 9 -15.33 5.16 -2.12
C SER A 9 -15.05 5.36 -0.63
N ARG A 10 -16.01 6.00 0.04
CA ARG A 10 -16.33 5.58 1.40
C ARG A 10 -16.78 4.12 1.28
N LEU A 11 -15.90 3.20 1.71
CA LEU A 11 -16.11 1.86 2.30
C LEU A 11 -15.04 0.85 1.85
N MET A 12 -13.85 0.94 2.44
CA MET A 12 -12.88 -0.18 2.46
C MET A 12 -13.25 -1.14 3.59
N LYS A 13 -13.83 -2.30 3.29
CA LYS A 13 -13.90 -3.40 4.26
C LYS A 13 -13.67 -4.73 3.57
N ILE A 14 -12.40 -5.15 3.58
CA ILE A 14 -11.88 -6.37 2.96
C ILE A 14 -12.28 -7.59 3.79
N VAL A 15 -13.21 -8.39 3.28
CA VAL A 15 -13.12 -9.87 3.24
C VAL A 15 -13.73 -10.25 1.88
N HIS A 16 -13.03 -11.05 1.06
CA HIS A 16 -13.23 -11.17 -0.40
C HIS A 16 -13.23 -9.83 -1.16
N GLY A 17 -12.27 -8.97 -0.84
CA GLY A 17 -12.12 -7.67 -1.50
C GLY A 17 -11.98 -7.76 -3.02
N ARG A 18 -11.94 -6.59 -3.68
CA ARG A 18 -11.75 -6.47 -5.12
C ARG A 18 -10.34 -5.98 -5.44
N ALA A 19 -9.86 -6.29 -6.65
CA ALA A 19 -8.63 -5.71 -7.17
C ALA A 19 -8.73 -4.17 -7.17
N ALA A 20 -7.67 -3.52 -6.71
CA ALA A 20 -7.56 -2.08 -6.78
C ALA A 20 -7.29 -1.64 -8.23
N VAL A 21 -7.81 -0.49 -8.63
CA VAL A 21 -7.39 0.14 -9.90
C VAL A 21 -5.99 0.71 -9.76
N LEU A 22 -5.25 0.81 -10.87
CA LEU A 22 -3.90 1.35 -10.87
C LEU A 22 -3.88 2.76 -10.28
N GLY A 23 -3.05 2.99 -9.26
CA GLY A 23 -2.93 4.28 -8.58
C GLY A 23 -3.96 4.55 -7.49
N GLN A 24 -4.92 3.64 -7.23
CA GLN A 24 -5.96 3.84 -6.20
C GLN A 24 -5.37 4.05 -4.81
N LEU A 25 -4.29 3.32 -4.51
CA LEU A 25 -3.53 3.39 -3.27
C LEU A 25 -2.10 3.81 -3.59
N PRO A 26 -1.83 5.11 -3.84
CA PRO A 26 -0.54 5.56 -4.36
C PRO A 26 0.60 5.40 -3.35
N TRP A 27 0.26 5.23 -2.08
CA TRP A 27 1.22 4.97 -0.99
C TRP A 27 1.52 3.49 -0.77
N GLN A 28 0.79 2.56 -1.40
CA GLN A 28 1.02 1.12 -1.24
C GLN A 28 2.34 0.72 -1.89
N VAL A 29 3.19 -0.01 -1.18
CA VAL A 29 4.44 -0.57 -1.72
C VAL A 29 4.57 -2.06 -1.45
N ALA A 30 5.32 -2.73 -2.31
CA ALA A 30 5.80 -4.09 -2.11
C ALA A 30 7.28 -4.05 -1.69
N LEU A 31 7.61 -4.81 -0.64
CA LEU A 31 8.97 -5.02 -0.18
C LEU A 31 9.48 -6.33 -0.74
N TYR A 32 10.64 -6.27 -1.39
CA TYR A 32 11.29 -7.44 -1.99
C TYR A 32 12.54 -7.83 -1.21
N ARG A 33 12.72 -9.13 -0.99
CA ARG A 33 13.92 -9.72 -0.39
C ARG A 33 14.47 -10.77 -1.35
N SER A 34 15.72 -10.62 -1.75
CA SER A 34 16.36 -11.53 -2.73
C SER A 34 15.60 -11.66 -4.07
N GLY A 35 14.91 -10.60 -4.49
CA GLY A 35 14.12 -10.58 -5.73
C GLY A 35 12.69 -11.10 -5.60
N GLU A 36 12.29 -11.62 -4.43
CA GLU A 36 10.93 -12.14 -4.20
C GLU A 36 10.10 -11.20 -3.33
N TYR A 37 8.79 -11.16 -3.58
CA TYR A 37 7.85 -10.44 -2.73
C TYR A 37 7.89 -11.00 -1.31
N TYR A 38 8.02 -10.11 -0.33
CA TYR A 38 8.18 -10.49 1.07
C TYR A 38 7.10 -9.88 1.96
N CYS A 39 6.90 -8.56 1.89
CA CYS A 39 5.95 -7.83 2.73
C CYS A 39 5.34 -6.63 1.99
N GLY A 40 4.35 -5.99 2.61
CA GLY A 40 3.84 -4.68 2.19
C GLY A 40 4.41 -3.52 3.01
N GLY A 41 4.12 -2.30 2.57
CA GLY A 41 4.43 -1.08 3.32
C GLY A 41 3.66 0.13 2.79
N PHE A 42 3.90 1.28 3.43
CA PHE A 42 3.24 2.55 3.13
C PHE A 42 4.25 3.68 3.01
N ILE A 43 4.21 4.44 1.90
CA ILE A 43 4.97 5.69 1.78
C ILE A 43 4.36 6.72 2.73
N ILE A 44 5.13 7.15 3.73
CA ILE A 44 4.72 8.18 4.70
C ILE A 44 5.43 9.52 4.49
N HIS A 45 6.55 9.51 3.77
CA HIS A 45 7.37 10.67 3.39
C HIS A 45 8.19 10.31 2.13
N PRO A 46 8.69 11.28 1.34
CA PRO A 46 9.52 11.03 0.15
C PRO A 46 10.59 9.93 0.25
N ASN A 47 11.20 9.78 1.43
CA ASN A 47 12.29 8.82 1.66
C ASN A 47 11.99 7.83 2.81
N TRP A 48 10.73 7.74 3.27
CA TRP A 48 10.37 6.89 4.41
C TRP A 48 9.19 5.98 4.08
N ILE A 49 9.41 4.68 4.31
CA ILE A 49 8.43 3.62 4.19
C ILE A 49 8.11 3.10 5.60
N LEU A 50 6.83 3.04 5.95
CA LEU A 50 6.35 2.36 7.16
C LEU A 50 6.00 0.92 6.82
N THR A 51 6.43 -0.04 7.65
CA THR A 51 6.08 -1.45 7.53
C THR A 51 5.95 -2.10 8.91
N ALA A 52 5.53 -3.37 8.96
CA ALA A 52 5.45 -4.14 10.19
C ALA A 52 6.85 -4.52 10.70
N ALA A 53 7.05 -4.48 12.02
CA ALA A 53 8.34 -4.79 12.64
C ALA A 53 8.84 -6.23 12.39
N HIS A 54 7.95 -7.19 12.12
CA HIS A 54 8.36 -8.57 11.81
C HIS A 54 8.79 -8.74 10.34
N CYS A 55 8.68 -7.70 9.51
CA CYS A 55 9.16 -7.68 8.13
C CYS A 55 10.61 -7.18 8.01
N VAL A 56 11.35 -7.01 9.11
CA VAL A 56 12.78 -6.62 9.11
C VAL A 56 13.64 -7.69 9.76
#